data_AF-A0A9E3MUP6-F1
#
_entry.id   AF-A0A9E3MUP6-F1
#
_cell.length_a   1.000
_cell.length_b   1.000
_cell.length_c   1.000
_cell.angle_alpha   90.00
_cell.angle_beta   90.00
_cell.angle_gamma   90.00
#
_symmetry.space_group_name_H-M   'P 1'
#
loop_
_entity.id
_entity.type
_entity.pdbx_description
1 polymer ?
#
loop_
_entity_poly.entity_id
_entity_poly.type
_entity_poly.pdbx_seq_one_letter_code
_entity_poly.pdbx_strand_id
1 'polypeptide(L)'
;MEISAAGRLVVRISAADVGKRVSVRRLDDTGGPRQNFTDTVGVLTSWDDGVLMITRRDGERVRIPESALVAGKVVPAEPARRRGPSASYEELARITARGWRPVESERLGEWELRAASGFTRRANSVLPLGDPGLPLDEALTAVRRWYGDRGLPA
;
A
#
# COMPACT_ATOMS: atom_id res chain seq x y z
N MET A 1 14.28 -28.20 5.11
CA MET A 1 13.14 -27.89 6.00
C MET A 1 11.92 -27.72 5.11
N GLU A 2 11.17 -28.79 4.90
CA GLU A 2 9.88 -28.72 4.20
C GLU A 2 8.85 -28.19 5.20
N ILE A 3 8.41 -26.94 5.02
CA ILE A 3 7.26 -26.42 5.76
C ILE A 3 6.03 -26.86 4.99
N SER A 4 5.54 -28.08 5.26
CA SER A 4 4.18 -28.45 4.85
C SER A 4 3.20 -27.69 5.74
N ALA A 5 2.79 -26.50 5.31
CA ALA A 5 1.68 -25.80 5.94
C ALA A 5 0.41 -26.61 5.69
N ALA A 6 0.10 -27.56 6.57
CA ALA A 6 -1.15 -28.31 6.58
C ALA A 6 -2.28 -27.35 6.99
N GLY A 7 -2.70 -26.49 6.07
CA GLY A 7 -3.87 -25.64 6.25
C GLY A 7 -5.12 -26.52 6.35
N ARG A 8 -5.92 -26.32 7.40
CA ARG A 8 -7.19 -27.04 7.55
C ARG A 8 -8.20 -26.49 6.53
N LEU A 9 -8.55 -27.31 5.55
CA LEU A 9 -9.61 -27.03 4.58
C LEU A 9 -10.96 -27.10 5.31
N VAL A 10 -11.61 -25.94 5.52
CA VAL A 10 -12.89 -25.83 6.23
C VAL A 10 -13.77 -24.81 5.52
N VAL A 11 -15.00 -25.22 5.21
CA VAL A 11 -16.05 -24.33 4.73
C VAL A 11 -16.85 -23.82 5.94
N ARG A 12 -16.77 -22.51 6.19
CA ARG A 12 -17.50 -21.78 7.25
C ARG A 12 -18.46 -20.74 6.68
N ILE A 13 -18.94 -20.97 5.47
CA ILE A 13 -19.93 -20.13 4.78
C ILE A 13 -21.10 -21.01 4.35
N SER A 14 -22.26 -20.40 4.18
CA SER A 14 -23.48 -21.03 3.68
C SER A 14 -24.27 -20.06 2.80
N ALA A 15 -25.42 -20.50 2.27
CA ALA A 15 -26.33 -19.62 1.55
C ALA A 15 -26.81 -18.42 2.40
N ALA A 16 -26.80 -18.52 3.73
CA ALA A 16 -27.13 -17.39 4.64
C ALA A 16 -26.08 -16.25 4.62
N ASP A 17 -24.94 -16.47 3.95
CA ASP A 17 -23.89 -15.46 3.79
C ASP A 17 -23.98 -14.71 2.44
N VAL A 18 -25.03 -14.95 1.64
CA VAL A 18 -25.32 -14.15 0.44
C VAL A 18 -25.39 -12.66 0.80
N GLY A 19 -24.75 -11.82 0.00
CA GLY A 19 -24.54 -10.39 0.23
C GLY A 19 -23.28 -10.06 1.03
N LYS A 20 -22.65 -11.04 1.70
CA LYS A 20 -21.40 -10.81 2.45
C LYS A 20 -20.18 -11.00 1.55
N ARG A 21 -19.08 -10.34 1.92
CA ARG A 21 -17.77 -10.59 1.32
C ARG A 21 -17.21 -11.90 1.86
N VAL A 22 -16.80 -12.79 0.97
CA VAL A 22 -16.25 -14.11 1.30
C VAL A 22 -14.88 -14.28 0.65
N SER A 23 -14.06 -15.12 1.28
CA SER A 23 -12.84 -15.69 0.69
C SER A 23 -13.06 -17.19 0.58
N VAL A 24 -12.99 -17.71 -0.63
CA VAL A 24 -13.19 -19.13 -0.92
C VAL A 24 -11.97 -19.70 -1.60
N ARG A 25 -11.71 -20.98 -1.33
CA ARG A 25 -10.74 -21.80 -2.03
C ARG A 25 -11.48 -22.92 -2.72
N ARG A 26 -11.23 -23.11 -4.01
CA ARG A 26 -11.75 -24.23 -4.77
C ARG A 26 -10.62 -25.11 -5.30
N LEU A 27 -10.93 -26.37 -5.55
CA LEU A 27 -10.17 -27.25 -6.41
C LEU A 27 -10.45 -26.87 -7.87
N ASP A 28 -9.41 -26.74 -8.68
CA ASP A 28 -9.55 -26.64 -10.13
C ASP A 28 -9.60 -28.03 -10.75
N ASP A 29 -10.58 -28.26 -11.62
CA ASP A 29 -10.76 -29.52 -12.36
C ASP A 29 -9.87 -29.59 -13.62
N THR A 30 -8.67 -29.01 -13.56
CA THR A 30 -7.76 -28.91 -14.71
C THR A 30 -6.93 -30.17 -14.91
N GLY A 31 -7.54 -31.36 -14.85
CA GLY A 31 -7.08 -32.65 -15.42
C GLY A 31 -5.63 -33.12 -15.19
N GLY A 32 -4.85 -32.42 -14.36
CA GLY A 32 -3.42 -32.63 -14.18
C GLY A 32 -3.14 -33.52 -12.96
N PRO A 33 -1.93 -34.11 -12.87
CA PRO A 33 -1.55 -35.01 -11.78
C PRO A 33 -1.48 -34.31 -10.41
N ARG A 34 -1.55 -32.97 -10.36
CA ARG A 34 -1.59 -32.18 -9.13
C ARG A 34 -2.93 -31.49 -9.00
N GLN A 35 -3.55 -31.65 -7.83
CA GLN A 35 -4.71 -30.87 -7.43
C GLN A 35 -4.27 -29.40 -7.28
N ASN A 36 -4.75 -28.55 -8.18
CA ASN A 36 -4.51 -27.12 -8.10
C ASN A 36 -5.64 -26.46 -7.32
N PHE A 37 -5.28 -25.52 -6.44
CA PHE A 37 -6.24 -24.74 -5.70
C PHE A 37 -6.23 -23.30 -6.21
N THR A 38 -7.42 -22.74 -6.41
CA THR A 38 -7.62 -21.33 -6.73
C THR A 38 -8.41 -20.64 -5.64
N ASP A 39 -7.91 -19.48 -5.21
CA ASP A 39 -8.59 -18.62 -4.25
C ASP A 39 -9.40 -17.54 -4.98
N THR A 40 -10.61 -17.26 -4.49
CA THR A 40 -11.46 -16.18 -4.98
C THR A 40 -11.99 -15.37 -3.80
N VAL A 41 -11.89 -14.05 -3.90
CA VAL A 41 -12.41 -13.11 -2.91
C VAL A 41 -13.38 -12.16 -3.59
N GLY A 42 -14.57 -12.01 -3.02
CA GLY A 42 -15.62 -11.17 -3.57
C GLY A 42 -16.89 -11.24 -2.74
N VAL A 43 -17.96 -10.64 -3.24
CA VAL A 43 -19.30 -10.74 -2.62
C VAL A 43 -19.97 -12.01 -3.11
N LEU A 44 -20.44 -12.85 -2.20
CA LEU A 44 -21.29 -14.00 -2.52
C LEU A 44 -22.65 -13.47 -2.98
N THR A 45 -22.93 -13.51 -4.28
CA THR A 45 -24.14 -12.94 -4.87
C THR A 45 -25.28 -13.93 -4.99
N SER A 46 -24.98 -15.23 -5.10
CA SER A 46 -25.98 -16.29 -4.97
C SER A 46 -25.33 -17.60 -4.52
N TRP A 47 -26.15 -18.49 -3.95
CA TRP A 47 -25.83 -19.88 -3.67
C TRP A 47 -27.10 -20.70 -3.83
N ASP A 48 -27.24 -21.31 -5.00
CA ASP A 48 -28.42 -22.05 -5.43
C ASP A 48 -27.98 -23.21 -6.34
N ASP A 49 -28.78 -24.27 -6.41
CA ASP A 49 -28.57 -25.41 -7.31
C ASP A 49 -27.13 -26.00 -7.27
N GLY A 50 -26.51 -26.03 -6.08
CA GLY A 50 -25.16 -26.53 -5.87
C GLY A 50 -24.04 -25.65 -6.44
N VAL A 51 -24.30 -24.36 -6.65
CA VAL A 51 -23.36 -23.41 -7.27
C VAL A 51 -23.32 -22.11 -6.49
N LEU A 52 -22.10 -21.65 -6.21
CA LEU A 52 -21.82 -20.35 -5.64
C LEU A 52 -21.47 -19.36 -6.76
N MET A 53 -22.07 -18.17 -6.70
CA MET A 53 -21.71 -17.03 -7.55
C MET A 53 -21.01 -15.97 -6.72
N ILE A 54 -19.80 -15.57 -7.12
CA ILE A 54 -19.02 -14.54 -6.43
C ILE A 54 -18.70 -13.40 -7.40
N THR A 55 -19.07 -12.18 -7.04
CA THR A 55 -18.66 -10.98 -7.78
C THR A 55 -17.38 -10.42 -7.16
N ARG A 56 -16.31 -10.38 -7.94
CA ARG A 56 -15.01 -9.80 -7.59
C ARG A 56 -15.06 -8.27 -7.58
N ARG A 57 -13.99 -7.66 -7.06
CA ARG A 57 -13.88 -6.20 -6.92
C ARG A 57 -13.90 -5.46 -8.26
N ASP A 58 -13.40 -6.09 -9.31
CA ASP A 58 -13.39 -5.59 -10.69
C ASP A 58 -14.74 -5.79 -11.41
N GLY A 59 -15.72 -6.43 -10.76
CA GLY A 59 -17.03 -6.75 -11.34
C GLY A 59 -17.09 -8.11 -12.03
N GLU A 60 -15.99 -8.85 -12.13
CA GLU A 60 -15.98 -10.20 -12.70
C GLU A 60 -16.85 -11.14 -11.84
N ARG A 61 -17.71 -11.93 -12.48
CA ARG A 61 -18.53 -12.96 -11.80
C ARG A 61 -17.88 -14.32 -11.96
N VAL A 62 -17.51 -14.94 -10.84
CA VAL A 62 -16.93 -16.28 -10.79
C VAL A 62 -17.98 -17.28 -10.35
N ARG A 63 -18.17 -18.32 -11.16
CA ARG A 63 -19.00 -19.48 -10.86
C ARG A 63 -18.15 -20.57 -10.20
N ILE A 64 -18.61 -21.10 -9.06
CA ILE A 64 -17.90 -22.15 -8.32
C ILE A 64 -18.89 -23.26 -7.97
N PRO A 65 -18.73 -24.48 -8.50
CA PRO A 65 -19.49 -25.65 -8.03
C PRO A 65 -19.24 -25.89 -6.55
N GLU A 66 -20.30 -26.17 -5.78
CA GLU A 66 -20.20 -26.48 -4.35
C GLU A 66 -19.31 -27.72 -4.11
N SER A 67 -19.34 -28.69 -5.02
CA SER A 67 -18.48 -29.88 -4.99
C SER A 67 -16.98 -29.57 -5.10
N ALA A 68 -16.61 -28.42 -5.65
CA ALA A 68 -15.22 -27.97 -5.78
C ALA A 68 -14.75 -27.11 -4.60
N LEU A 69 -15.66 -26.67 -3.72
CA LEU A 69 -15.36 -25.78 -2.60
C LEU A 69 -14.68 -26.55 -1.46
N VAL A 70 -13.44 -26.18 -1.13
CA VAL A 70 -12.67 -26.85 -0.07
C VAL A 70 -12.47 -25.99 1.17
N ALA A 71 -12.52 -24.67 1.03
CA ALA A 71 -12.50 -23.77 2.16
C ALA A 71 -13.29 -22.49 1.86
N GLY A 72 -13.87 -21.91 2.91
CA GLY A 72 -14.63 -20.68 2.76
C GLY A 72 -14.79 -19.99 4.11
N LYS A 73 -14.65 -18.66 4.12
CA LYS A 73 -14.98 -17.84 5.29
C LYS A 73 -15.55 -16.51 4.86
N VAL A 74 -16.45 -15.97 5.68
CA VAL A 74 -16.79 -14.54 5.61
C VAL A 74 -15.55 -13.73 5.96
N VAL A 75 -15.29 -12.67 5.20
CA VAL A 75 -14.24 -11.70 5.46
C VAL A 75 -14.87 -10.32 5.68
N PRO A 76 -14.19 -9.41 6.40
CA PRO A 76 -14.69 -8.04 6.54
C PRO A 76 -14.97 -7.40 5.18
N ALA A 77 -16.01 -6.56 5.14
CA ALA A 77 -16.30 -5.71 3.99
C ALA A 77 -15.06 -4.89 3.60
N GLU A 78 -14.97 -4.47 2.33
CA GLU A 78 -13.90 -3.55 1.93
C GLU A 78 -13.97 -2.32 2.86
N PRO A 79 -12.88 -1.98 3.57
CA PRO A 79 -12.88 -0.80 4.41
C PRO A 79 -13.32 0.40 3.59
N ALA A 80 -14.23 1.21 4.13
CA ALA A 80 -14.57 2.48 3.50
C ALA A 80 -13.26 3.21 3.20
N ARG A 81 -13.07 3.62 1.94
CA ARG A 81 -11.88 4.40 1.54
C ARG A 81 -11.86 5.63 2.45
N ARG A 82 -11.02 5.61 3.49
CA ARG A 82 -10.75 6.80 4.27
C ARG A 82 -10.13 7.77 3.27
N ARG A 83 -10.80 8.90 3.02
CA ARG A 83 -10.10 10.04 2.41
C ARG A 83 -8.85 10.23 3.28
N GLY A 84 -7.69 10.32 2.62
CA GLY A 84 -6.43 10.52 3.32
C GLY A 84 -6.52 11.72 4.28
N PRO A 85 -5.52 11.90 5.18
CA PRO A 85 -5.49 13.08 6.03
C PRO A 85 -5.75 14.34 5.18
N SER A 86 -6.49 15.31 5.73
CA SER A 86 -6.76 16.59 5.05
C SER A 86 -5.49 17.37 4.75
N ALA A 87 -4.39 17.02 5.41
CA ALA A 87 -3.09 17.63 5.23
C ALA A 87 -2.46 17.22 3.89
N SER A 88 -2.01 18.22 3.15
CA SER A 88 -1.16 18.08 1.98
C SER A 88 0.21 17.51 2.33
N TYR A 89 0.91 16.99 1.33
CA TYR A 89 2.31 16.58 1.49
C TYR A 89 3.18 17.71 2.02
N GLU A 90 3.01 18.95 1.52
CA GLU A 90 3.83 20.07 1.95
C GLU A 90 3.63 20.42 3.43
N GLU A 91 2.38 20.40 3.92
CA GLU A 91 2.09 20.61 5.33
C GLU A 91 2.75 19.52 6.19
N LEU A 92 2.61 18.25 5.79
CA LEU A 92 3.22 17.13 6.50
C LEU A 92 4.76 17.20 6.46
N ALA A 93 5.35 17.56 5.32
CA ALA A 93 6.80 17.67 5.16
C ALA A 93 7.39 18.79 6.03
N ARG A 94 6.76 19.97 6.08
CA ARG A 94 7.16 21.07 6.99
C ARG A 94 7.06 20.64 8.46
N ILE A 95 5.97 19.96 8.84
CA ILE A 95 5.77 19.51 10.23
C ILE A 95 6.82 18.47 10.61
N THR A 96 7.03 17.47 9.77
CA THR A 96 7.94 16.34 10.05
C THR A 96 9.41 16.78 10.07
N ALA A 97 9.80 17.82 9.33
CA ALA A 97 11.15 18.40 9.40
C ALA A 97 11.49 18.92 10.81
N ARG A 98 10.48 19.33 11.60
CA ARG A 98 10.67 19.82 12.98
C ARG A 98 10.96 18.72 14.00
N GLY A 99 10.71 17.45 13.66
CA GLY A 99 10.96 16.31 14.57
C GLY A 99 12.43 15.90 14.68
N TRP A 100 13.24 16.27 13.67
CA TRP A 100 14.69 16.06 13.67
C TRP A 100 15.36 17.29 13.05
N ARG A 101 15.46 18.36 13.84
CA ARG A 101 15.95 19.65 13.36
C ARG A 101 17.44 19.57 13.01
N PRO A 102 17.87 20.22 11.92
CA PRO A 102 19.29 20.35 11.62
C PRO A 102 19.97 21.28 12.63
N VAL A 103 21.29 21.23 12.67
CA VAL A 103 22.11 22.15 13.47
C VAL A 103 22.11 23.54 12.82
N GLU A 104 22.16 23.56 11.49
CA GLU A 104 22.11 24.77 10.68
C GLU A 104 21.00 24.67 9.64
N SER A 105 20.26 25.76 9.44
CA SER A 105 19.23 25.86 8.41
C SER A 105 19.20 27.23 7.77
N GLU A 106 18.94 27.30 6.47
CA GLU A 106 18.80 28.54 5.71
C GLU A 106 17.62 28.45 4.75
N ARG A 107 16.96 29.58 4.48
CA ARG A 107 15.87 29.68 3.50
C ARG A 107 16.42 30.09 2.14
N LEU A 108 15.95 29.41 1.10
CA LEU A 108 16.12 29.80 -0.30
C LEU A 108 14.74 29.84 -0.93
N GLY A 109 14.10 31.00 -0.93
CA GLY A 109 12.65 31.11 -1.15
C GLY A 109 11.89 30.21 -0.17
N GLU A 110 11.03 29.36 -0.70
CA GLU A 110 10.25 28.39 0.07
C GLU A 110 11.05 27.13 0.43
N TRP A 111 12.26 26.93 -0.14
CA TRP A 111 13.12 25.80 0.20
C TRP A 111 13.80 26.00 1.56
N GLU A 112 14.09 24.88 2.22
CA GLU A 112 14.91 24.86 3.45
C GLU A 112 16.19 24.07 3.21
N LEU A 113 17.34 24.74 3.28
CA LEU A 113 18.66 24.11 3.27
C LEU A 113 18.97 23.69 4.71
N ARG A 114 19.48 22.47 4.90
CA ARG A 114 19.60 21.86 6.24
C ARG A 114 20.92 21.11 6.35
N ALA A 115 21.70 21.38 7.40
CA ALA A 115 22.99 20.77 7.65
C ALA A 115 23.13 20.39 9.13
N ALA A 116 23.76 19.24 9.35
CA ALA A 116 24.09 18.68 10.65
C ALA A 116 25.39 17.87 10.51
N SER A 117 26.44 18.55 10.04
CA SER A 117 27.82 18.03 9.90
C SER A 117 27.95 16.67 9.19
N GLY A 118 27.04 16.33 8.29
CA GLY A 118 27.03 15.04 7.57
C GLY A 118 26.57 13.82 8.39
N PHE A 119 26.17 13.98 9.66
CA PHE A 119 25.85 12.86 10.55
C PHE A 119 24.62 12.04 10.09
N THR A 120 23.56 12.71 9.62
CA THR A 120 22.37 12.04 9.06
C THR A 120 22.03 12.58 7.68
N ARG A 121 21.64 11.73 6.74
CA ARG A 121 21.16 12.22 5.43
C ARG A 121 19.92 13.10 5.57
N ARG A 122 19.00 12.75 6.48
CA ARG A 122 17.73 13.49 6.65
C ARG A 122 17.92 14.94 7.09
N ALA A 123 18.90 15.22 7.95
CA ALA A 123 19.20 16.59 8.41
C ALA A 123 20.31 17.27 7.60
N ASN A 124 20.86 16.59 6.59
CA ASN A 124 21.85 17.10 5.63
C ASN A 124 21.27 17.02 4.21
N SER A 125 20.06 17.57 4.02
CA SER A 125 19.42 17.60 2.71
C SER A 125 18.49 18.80 2.57
N VAL A 126 18.37 19.32 1.35
CA VAL A 126 17.38 20.36 1.04
C VAL A 126 15.96 19.80 1.24
N LEU A 127 15.06 20.63 1.75
CA LEU A 127 13.62 20.41 1.74
C LEU A 127 13.01 21.33 0.68
N PRO A 128 12.87 20.86 -0.58
CA PRO A 128 12.46 21.69 -1.71
C PRO A 128 10.93 21.77 -1.80
N LEU A 129 10.31 22.46 -0.84
CA LEU A 129 8.87 22.71 -0.87
C LEU A 129 8.64 24.06 -1.56
N GLY A 130 7.77 24.11 -2.56
CA GLY A 130 7.45 25.34 -3.27
C GLY A 130 8.59 25.92 -4.14
N ASP A 131 8.53 27.24 -4.34
CA ASP A 131 9.40 28.01 -5.23
C ASP A 131 10.68 28.49 -4.51
N PRO A 132 11.89 28.20 -5.02
CA PRO A 132 13.13 28.72 -4.45
C PRO A 132 13.34 30.23 -4.64
N GLY A 133 12.46 30.91 -5.39
CA GLY A 133 12.54 32.35 -5.67
C GLY A 133 13.57 32.72 -6.74
N LEU A 134 14.13 31.72 -7.44
CA LEU A 134 15.15 31.83 -8.48
C LEU A 134 14.97 30.72 -9.53
N PRO A 135 15.52 30.86 -10.75
CA PRO A 135 15.60 29.75 -11.69
C PRO A 135 16.29 28.53 -11.08
N LEU A 136 15.86 27.33 -11.48
CA LEU A 136 16.30 26.07 -10.85
C LEU A 136 17.83 25.91 -10.85
N ASP A 137 18.50 26.25 -11.96
CA ASP A 137 19.97 26.11 -12.05
C ASP A 137 20.71 27.06 -11.10
N GLU A 138 20.19 28.26 -10.89
CA GLU A 138 20.72 29.21 -9.92
C GLU A 138 20.47 28.72 -8.48
N ALA A 139 19.29 28.17 -8.21
CA ALA A 139 18.95 27.58 -6.92
C ALA A 139 19.89 26.39 -6.60
N LEU A 140 20.13 25.50 -7.55
CA LEU A 140 21.07 24.38 -7.39
C LEU A 140 22.51 24.86 -7.20
N THR A 141 22.92 25.94 -7.86
CA THR A 141 24.23 26.57 -7.66
C THR A 141 24.36 27.12 -6.23
N ALA A 142 23.33 27.80 -5.72
CA ALA A 142 23.29 28.29 -4.35
C ALA A 142 23.35 27.15 -3.32
N VAL A 143 22.62 26.05 -3.55
CA VAL A 143 22.64 24.85 -2.70
C VAL A 143 24.04 24.23 -2.65
N ARG A 144 24.69 24.05 -3.80
CA ARG A 144 26.06 23.50 -3.87
C ARG A 144 27.06 24.35 -3.11
N ARG A 145 26.99 25.68 -3.27
CA ARG A 145 27.83 26.62 -2.50
C ARG A 145 27.58 26.46 -1.00
N TRP A 146 26.32 26.45 -0.59
CA TRP A 146 25.94 26.40 0.83
C TRP A 146 26.44 25.15 1.57
N TYR A 147 26.39 23.97 0.93
CA TYR A 147 26.99 22.75 1.48
C TYR A 147 28.52 22.77 1.37
N GLY A 148 29.08 23.28 0.26
CA GLY A 148 30.52 23.41 0.04
C GLY A 148 31.21 24.26 1.10
N ASP A 149 30.60 25.39 1.49
CA ASP A 149 31.08 26.27 2.57
C ASP A 149 31.15 25.56 3.94
N ARG A 150 30.45 24.43 4.07
CA ARG A 150 30.41 23.56 5.26
C ARG A 150 31.23 22.29 5.11
N GLY A 151 31.94 22.12 4.00
CA GLY A 151 32.68 20.89 3.69
C GLY A 151 31.79 19.67 3.49
N LEU A 152 30.53 19.87 3.10
CA LEU A 152 29.55 18.81 2.89
C LEU A 152 29.34 18.55 1.39
N PRO A 153 29.02 17.29 0.99
CA PRO A 153 28.67 16.99 -0.40
C PRO A 153 27.29 17.55 -0.75
N ALA A 154 27.13 17.97 -2.02
CA ALA A 154 25.90 18.51 -2.60
C ALA A 154 25.51 17.79 -3.89
#